data_AF-A0A9Q3ERV4-F1
#
_entry.id   AF-A0A9Q3ERV4-F1
#
_cell.length_a   1.000
_cell.length_b   1.000
_cell.length_c   1.000
_cell.angle_alpha   90.00
_cell.angle_beta   90.00
_cell.angle_gamma   90.00
#
_symmetry.space_group_name_H-M   'P 1'
#
loop_
_entity.id
_entity.type
_entity.pdbx_description
1 polymer ?
#
loop_
_entity_poly.entity_id
_entity_poly.type
_entity_poly.pdbx_seq_one_letter_code
_entity_poly.pdbx_strand_id
1 'polypeptide(L)'
;MKDCKDPSISSKLDETWKKAYDEGRSHLLGGILYHRTKHTCVMELTDRTLIKTISYECHDSVAAGHLSEDRTLHRVQTVSWWPNWKKDVAEYCQTCDRCQKANRAMG
;
A
#
# COMPACT_ATOMS: atom_id res chain seq x y z
N MET A 1 23.17 5.85 -12.93
CA MET A 1 23.29 5.51 -11.50
C MET A 1 23.21 3.99 -11.43
N LYS A 2 24.27 3.30 -10.99
CA LYS A 2 24.22 1.83 -10.88
C LYS A 2 23.28 1.49 -9.73
N ASP A 3 22.28 0.66 -10.00
CA ASP A 3 21.39 0.10 -8.99
C ASP A 3 22.18 -0.85 -8.08
N CYS A 4 22.97 -0.28 -7.18
CA CYS A 4 23.70 -1.04 -6.18
C CYS A 4 22.69 -1.45 -5.11
N LYS A 5 22.14 -2.67 -5.24
CA LYS A 5 21.40 -3.30 -4.15
C LYS A 5 22.34 -3.44 -2.96
N ASP A 6 21.97 -2.85 -1.83
CA ASP A 6 22.67 -3.06 -0.57
C ASP A 6 22.34 -4.48 -0.06
N PRO A 7 23.31 -5.41 0.00
CA PRO A 7 23.09 -6.78 0.46
C PRO A 7 22.69 -6.87 1.93
N SER A 8 23.03 -5.85 2.73
CA SER A 8 22.72 -5.81 4.17
C SER A 8 21.24 -5.57 4.46
N ILE A 9 20.47 -5.09 3.48
CA ILE A 9 19.03 -4.89 3.56
C ILE A 9 18.30 -6.20 3.22
N SER A 10 18.70 -6.87 2.13
CA SER A 10 18.05 -8.10 1.65
C SER A 10 17.99 -9.19 2.74
N SER A 11 19.01 -9.29 3.59
CA SER A 11 19.07 -10.26 4.69
C SER A 11 18.15 -9.94 5.88
N LYS A 12 17.65 -8.70 5.99
CA LYS A 12 16.76 -8.25 7.07
C LYS A 12 15.29 -8.19 6.65
N LEU A 13 15.00 -8.33 5.35
CA LEU A 13 13.64 -8.31 4.84
C LEU A 13 12.99 -9.68 5.01
N ASP A 14 11.71 -9.67 5.40
CA ASP A 14 10.84 -10.84 5.30
C ASP A 14 10.79 -11.36 3.85
N GLU A 15 10.55 -12.67 3.67
CA GLU A 15 10.69 -13.36 2.37
C GLU A 15 9.97 -12.66 1.21
N THR A 16 8.80 -12.08 1.47
CA THR A 16 8.00 -11.45 0.41
C THR A 16 8.61 -10.13 -0.05
N TRP A 17 9.11 -9.32 0.88
CA TRP A 17 9.80 -8.06 0.58
C TRP A 17 11.19 -8.34 -0.02
N LYS A 18 11.88 -9.37 0.50
CA LYS A 18 13.15 -9.85 -0.04
C LYS A 18 13.02 -10.22 -1.52
N LYS A 19 11.99 -10.96 -1.91
CA LYS A 19 11.73 -11.29 -3.32
C LYS A 19 11.54 -10.06 -4.20
N ALA A 20 10.78 -9.07 -3.75
CA ALA A 20 10.59 -7.82 -4.51
C ALA A 20 11.92 -7.05 -4.67
N TYR A 21 12.71 -6.98 -3.60
CA TYR A 21 14.03 -6.35 -3.59
C TYR A 21 15.05 -7.09 -4.48
N ASP A 22 15.14 -8.41 -4.37
CA ASP A 22 16.05 -9.27 -5.14
C ASP A 22 15.71 -9.30 -6.63
N GLU A 23 14.46 -9.04 -7.02
CA GLU A 23 14.04 -8.84 -8.42
C GLU A 23 14.26 -7.40 -8.94
N GLY A 24 14.72 -6.49 -8.08
CA GLY A 24 15.03 -5.09 -8.46
C GLY A 24 13.79 -4.22 -8.58
N ARG A 25 12.69 -4.64 -7.95
CA ARG A 25 11.44 -3.88 -7.88
C ARG A 25 11.39 -2.94 -6.68
N SER A 26 12.43 -2.92 -5.85
CA SER A 26 12.49 -2.08 -4.66
C SER A 26 13.84 -1.36 -4.55
N HIS A 27 13.83 -0.09 -4.17
CA HIS A 27 15.02 0.75 -3.97
C HIS A 27 15.01 1.40 -2.59
N LEU A 28 16.13 1.37 -1.86
CA LEU A 28 16.28 2.11 -0.61
C LEU A 28 16.78 3.53 -0.89
N LEU A 29 16.05 4.55 -0.44
CA LEU A 29 16.46 5.96 -0.48
C LEU A 29 16.12 6.63 0.85
N GLY A 30 17.13 7.20 1.52
CA GLY A 30 16.91 7.92 2.78
C GLY A 30 16.30 7.06 3.90
N GLY A 31 16.55 5.75 3.90
CA GLY A 31 15.95 4.81 4.86
C GLY A 31 14.52 4.37 4.53
N ILE A 32 13.97 4.80 3.39
CA ILE A 32 12.64 4.43 2.91
C ILE A 32 12.77 3.52 1.70
N LEU A 33 11.99 2.43 1.66
CA LEU A 33 11.89 1.57 0.49
C LEU A 33 10.87 2.14 -0.50
N TYR A 34 11.23 2.09 -1.78
CA TYR A 34 10.36 2.50 -2.89
C TYR A 34 10.15 1.32 -3.82
N HIS A 35 8.90 0.95 -4.03
CA HIS A 35 8.48 -0.05 -5.00
C HIS A 35 8.34 0.57 -6.39
N ARG A 36 9.10 0.06 -7.36
CA ARG A 36 9.12 0.53 -8.74
C ARG A 36 8.47 -0.50 -9.68
N THR A 37 7.53 -0.01 -10.47
CA THR A 37 6.99 -0.74 -11.64
C THR A 37 7.45 -0.06 -12.93
N LYS A 38 6.94 -0.52 -14.08
CA LYS A 38 7.21 0.14 -15.37
C LYS A 38 6.78 1.62 -15.40
N HIS A 39 5.74 1.98 -14.65
CA HIS A 39 5.10 3.30 -14.75
C HIS A 39 4.97 4.03 -13.41
N THR A 40 5.31 3.40 -12.28
CA THR A 40 5.13 3.99 -10.96
C THR A 40 6.36 3.76 -10.08
N CYS A 41 6.56 4.68 -9.13
CA CYS A 41 7.51 4.56 -8.05
C CYS A 41 6.79 5.05 -6.78
N VAL A 42 6.50 4.13 -5.86
CA VAL A 42 5.66 4.39 -4.69
C VAL A 42 6.32 3.89 -3.43
N MET A 43 5.91 4.38 -2.25
CA MET A 43 6.50 3.92 -1.00
C MET A 43 6.14 2.46 -0.72
N GLU A 44 7.11 1.66 -0.33
CA GLU A 44 6.91 0.29 0.10
C GLU A 44 6.71 0.26 1.62
N LEU A 45 5.54 -0.22 2.05
CA LEU A 45 5.17 -0.24 3.45
C LEU A 45 5.40 -1.62 4.05
N THR A 46 6.07 -1.65 5.20
CA THR A 46 6.31 -2.85 6.02
C THR A 46 5.55 -2.76 7.35
N ASP A 47 5.33 -1.55 7.87
CA ASP A 47 4.63 -1.31 9.13
C ASP A 47 3.10 -1.35 8.94
N ARG A 48 2.43 -2.23 9.70
CA ARG A 48 0.97 -2.38 9.70
C ARG A 48 0.24 -1.09 10.12
N THR A 49 0.85 -0.26 10.96
CA THR A 49 0.32 1.04 11.40
C THR A 49 0.29 2.04 10.23
N LEU A 50 1.35 2.08 9.43
CA LEU A 50 1.40 2.90 8.23
C LEU A 50 0.42 2.41 7.16
N ILE A 51 0.29 1.09 7.00
CA ILE A 51 -0.72 0.49 6.10
C ILE A 51 -2.13 0.95 6.51
N LYS A 52 -2.49 0.84 7.79
CA LYS A 52 -3.78 1.33 8.30
C LYS A 52 -3.96 2.84 8.06
N THR A 53 -2.90 3.62 8.25
CA THR A 53 -2.93 5.08 8.04
C THR A 53 -3.21 5.40 6.57
N ILE A 54 -2.52 4.74 5.64
CA ILE A 54 -2.77 4.95 4.20
C ILE A 54 -4.16 4.48 3.80
N SER A 55 -4.65 3.36 4.32
CA SER A 55 -6.02 2.92 4.06
C SER A 55 -7.04 3.96 4.53
N TYR A 56 -6.87 4.53 5.73
CA TYR A 56 -7.70 5.62 6.25
C TYR A 56 -7.64 6.86 5.36
N GLU A 57 -6.44 7.31 4.98
CA GLU A 57 -6.27 8.50 4.15
C GLU A 57 -6.89 8.34 2.76
N CYS A 58 -6.88 7.11 2.23
CA CYS A 58 -7.43 6.81 0.90
C CYS A 58 -8.94 6.57 0.91
N HIS A 59 -9.52 6.12 2.02
CA HIS A 59 -10.95 5.77 2.14
C HIS A 59 -11.72 6.76 3.03
N ASP A 60 -11.37 6.86 4.31
CA ASP A 60 -12.17 7.51 5.35
C ASP A 60 -11.97 9.01 5.49
N SER A 61 -10.78 9.50 5.11
CA SER A 61 -10.41 10.91 5.33
C SER A 61 -11.47 11.85 4.77
N VAL A 62 -11.60 13.03 5.35
CA VAL A 62 -12.55 14.05 4.88
C VAL A 62 -12.34 14.35 3.39
N ALA A 63 -11.09 14.31 2.93
CA ALA A 63 -10.73 14.50 1.53
C ALA A 63 -11.07 13.29 0.63
N ALA A 64 -11.06 12.07 1.15
CA ALA A 64 -11.47 10.87 0.43
C ALA A 64 -13.00 10.73 0.38
N GLY A 65 -13.69 11.03 1.46
CA GLY A 65 -15.15 11.00 1.50
C GLY A 65 -15.74 9.60 1.35
N HIS A 66 -15.13 8.58 1.96
CA HIS A 66 -15.61 7.19 1.95
C HIS A 66 -15.71 6.62 0.52
N LEU A 67 -14.61 6.74 -0.25
CA LEU A 67 -14.54 6.28 -1.64
C LEU A 67 -14.94 4.81 -1.78
N SER A 68 -15.54 4.46 -2.92
CA SER A 68 -15.78 3.05 -3.26
C SER A 68 -14.48 2.22 -3.23
N GLU A 69 -14.61 0.90 -3.06
CA GLU A 69 -13.47 -0.02 -3.02
C GLU A 69 -12.53 0.18 -4.23
N ASP A 70 -13.08 0.20 -5.45
CA ASP A 70 -12.29 0.41 -6.68
C ASP A 70 -11.52 1.74 -6.69
N ARG A 71 -12.15 2.83 -6.23
CA ARG A 71 -11.50 4.14 -6.18
C ARG A 71 -10.44 4.19 -5.10
N THR A 72 -10.67 3.52 -3.98
CA THR A 72 -9.70 3.39 -2.89
C THR A 72 -8.49 2.58 -3.36
N LEU A 73 -8.70 1.45 -4.04
CA LEU A 73 -7.63 0.66 -4.64
C LEU A 73 -6.79 1.48 -5.63
N HIS A 74 -7.44 2.25 -6.50
CA HIS A 74 -6.75 3.12 -7.44
C HIS A 74 -5.88 4.16 -6.72
N ARG A 75 -6.39 4.76 -5.64
CA ARG A 75 -5.67 5.77 -4.86
C ARG A 75 -4.49 5.17 -4.10
N VAL A 76 -4.65 4.00 -3.49
CA VAL A 76 -3.55 3.32 -2.79
C VAL A 76 -2.41 2.99 -3.76
N GLN A 77 -2.74 2.52 -4.96
CA GLN A 77 -1.76 2.16 -6.00
C GLN A 77 -0.86 3.34 -6.42
N THR A 78 -1.33 4.59 -6.29
CA THR A 78 -0.54 5.78 -6.69
C THR A 78 0.41 6.26 -5.61
N VAL A 79 0.24 5.84 -4.35
CA VAL A 79 1.03 6.35 -3.22
C VAL A 79 1.86 5.29 -2.52
N SER A 80 1.45 4.02 -2.56
CA SER A 80 2.12 2.97 -1.79
C SER A 80 1.93 1.56 -2.37
N TRP A 81 2.77 0.64 -1.90
CA TRP A 81 2.68 -0.78 -2.18
C TRP A 81 3.07 -1.61 -0.95
N TRP A 82 2.45 -2.76 -0.78
CA TRP A 82 2.89 -3.82 0.14
C TRP A 82 2.37 -5.19 -0.35
N PRO A 83 2.90 -6.30 0.17
CA PRO A 83 2.35 -7.62 -0.12
C PRO A 83 0.86 -7.71 0.21
N ASN A 84 0.07 -8.25 -0.73
CA ASN A 84 -1.38 -8.40 -0.59
C ASN A 84 -2.18 -7.09 -0.43
N TRP A 85 -1.62 -5.94 -0.79
CA TRP A 85 -2.27 -4.64 -0.60
C TRP A 85 -3.71 -4.54 -1.10
N LYS A 86 -4.02 -5.16 -2.25
CA LYS A 86 -5.39 -5.16 -2.79
C LYS A 86 -6.39 -5.82 -1.85
N LYS A 87 -6.00 -6.96 -1.26
CA LYS A 87 -6.84 -7.70 -0.32
C LYS A 87 -7.05 -6.90 0.96
N ASP A 88 -5.97 -6.36 1.51
CA ASP A 88 -6.00 -5.57 2.75
C ASP A 88 -6.88 -4.31 2.58
N VAL A 89 -6.80 -3.64 1.43
CA VAL A 89 -7.64 -2.46 1.12
C VAL A 89 -9.10 -2.85 0.93
N ALA A 90 -9.40 -3.95 0.24
CA ALA A 90 -10.77 -4.44 0.08
C ALA A 90 -11.42 -4.77 1.43
N GLU A 91 -10.70 -5.51 2.28
CA GLU A 91 -11.15 -5.84 3.63
C GLU A 91 -11.38 -4.59 4.49
N TYR A 92 -10.50 -3.59 4.37
CA TYR A 92 -10.66 -2.31 5.04
C TYR A 92 -11.95 -1.58 4.61
N CYS A 93 -12.21 -1.49 3.29
CA CYS A 93 -13.44 -0.87 2.78
C CYS A 93 -14.70 -1.63 3.23
N GLN A 94 -14.65 -2.96 3.24
CA GLN A 94 -15.77 -3.81 3.64
C GLN A 94 -16.08 -3.71 5.14
N THR A 95 -15.10 -3.38 5.97
CA THR A 95 -15.28 -3.20 7.42
C THR A 95 -15.59 -1.77 7.83
N CYS A 96 -15.74 -0.84 6.87
CA CYS A 96 -16.09 0.55 7.17
C CYS A 96 -17.54 0.71 7.65
N ASP A 97 -17.71 1.03 8.93
CA ASP A 97 -19.02 1.20 9.58
C ASP A 97 -19.94 2.21 8.87
N ARG A 98 -19.38 3.33 8.38
CA ARG A 98 -20.17 4.36 7.70
C ARG A 98 -20.73 3.85 6.38
N CYS A 99 -19.88 3.23 5.56
CA CYS A 99 -20.27 2.60 4.30
C CYS A 99 -21.30 1.48 4.52
N GLN A 100 -21.06 0.61 5.51
CA GLN A 100 -21.97 -0.49 5.81
C GLN A 100 -23.36 -0.02 6.26
N LYS A 101 -23.43 1.06 7.06
CA LYS A 101 -24.71 1.66 7.47
C LYS A 101 -25.43 2.33 6.30
N ALA A 102 -24.71 3.05 5.44
CA ALA A 102 -25.29 3.71 4.27
C ALA A 102 -25.88 2.70 3.27
N ASN A 103 -25.16 1.61 3.00
CA ASN A 103 -25.60 0.56 2.07
C ASN A 103 -26.84 -0.19 2.58
N ARG A 104 -26.95 -0.41 3.90
CA ARG A 104 -28.12 -1.08 4.50
C ARG A 104 -29.39 -0.23 4.46
N ALA A 105 -29.29 1.09 4.44
CA ALA A 105 -30.43 2.00 4.36
C ALA A 105 -31.02 2.10 2.94
N MET A 106 -30.32 1.57 1.93
CA MET A 106 -30.67 1.64 0.51
C MET A 106 -31.28 0.33 -0.04
N GLY A 107 -31.46 -0.68 0.81
CA GLY A 107 -32.11 -1.96 0.47
C GLY A 107 -33.39 -2.14 1.28
#